data_AF-A0A183VGC1-F1
#
_entry.id   AF-A0A183VGC1-F1
#
_cell.length_a   1.000
_cell.length_b   1.000
_cell.length_c   1.000
_cell.angle_alpha   90.00
_cell.angle_beta   90.00
_cell.angle_gamma   90.00
#
_symmetry.space_group_name_H-M   'P 1'
#
loop_
_entity.id
_entity.type
_entity.pdbx_description
1 polymer ?
#
loop_
_entity_poly.entity_id
_entity_poly.type
_entity_poly.pdbx_seq_one_letter_code
_entity_poly.pdbx_strand_id
1 'polypeptide(L)'
;ENRYFDPSSGECVVKECGTLRRGSCPPINIPHSKVSCEDATVCAVRCLAGYSLRDSLESASLVCVDGEWTGDTNVVCEPIRCGLPRIEHAIIHCPHGTRYNQRCTFTCKPTTVMIGSENEVVCGENGLWSLPEAFCQMICPHEDLLKHNISEETIVCKSTLPYATQQSHPVSTVCRMNCLRHYHVAQTSHTKLRLTCSEDGLWIGQSCHPITCPPPKVVYVGLYNCSNGFVIGSRCVFRCPDTPQVGPIINLTF
;
A
#
# COMPACT_ATOMS: atom_id res chain seq x y z
N GLU A 1 64.54 -0.80 34.84
CA GLU A 1 64.01 0.50 34.39
C GLU A 1 63.08 0.27 33.21
N ASN A 2 61.82 0.71 33.30
CA ASN A 2 60.79 0.50 32.27
C ASN A 2 60.95 1.51 31.12
N ARG A 3 61.82 1.17 30.15
CA ARG A 3 61.98 1.93 28.91
C ARG A 3 61.49 1.09 27.75
N TYR A 4 60.81 1.69 26.79
CA TYR A 4 60.43 1.04 25.54
C TYR A 4 60.92 1.88 24.36
N PHE A 5 61.20 1.21 23.25
CA PHE A 5 61.70 1.84 22.04
C PHE A 5 60.53 2.38 21.21
N ASP A 6 60.51 3.69 20.95
CA ASP A 6 59.52 4.32 20.07
C ASP A 6 60.07 4.41 18.63
N PRO A 7 59.48 3.68 17.66
CA PRO A 7 59.96 3.66 16.27
C PRO A 7 59.83 5.01 15.54
N SER A 8 59.00 5.92 16.05
CA SER A 8 58.73 7.22 15.45
C SER A 8 59.83 8.23 15.75
N SER A 9 60.36 8.19 16.98
CA SER A 9 61.39 9.10 17.48
C SER A 9 62.79 8.48 17.49
N GLY A 10 62.90 7.16 17.43
CA GLY A 10 64.17 6.44 17.37
C GLY A 10 64.90 6.33 18.72
N GLU A 11 64.22 6.64 19.83
CA GLU A 11 64.81 6.63 21.17
C GLU A 11 64.09 5.68 22.14
N CYS A 12 64.81 5.25 23.18
CA CYS A 12 64.25 4.51 24.30
C CYS A 12 63.62 5.48 25.31
N VAL A 13 62.30 5.65 25.20
CA VAL A 13 61.51 6.52 26.08
C VAL A 13 61.13 5.80 27.38
N VAL A 14 61.21 6.53 28.49
CA VAL A 14 60.79 6.03 29.80
C VAL A 14 59.29 6.19 29.90
N LYS A 15 58.55 5.10 30.17
CA LYS A 15 57.12 5.21 30.47
C LYS A 15 56.97 5.62 31.92
N GLU A 16 56.81 6.91 32.18
CA GLU A 16 56.38 7.40 33.48
C GLU A 16 54.95 6.92 33.74
N CYS A 17 54.79 5.76 34.40
CA CYS A 17 53.50 5.31 34.95
C CYS A 17 53.07 6.14 36.18
N GLY A 18 53.54 7.39 36.31
CA GLY A 18 53.27 8.28 37.45
C GLY A 18 51.93 9.02 37.38
N THR A 19 51.16 8.87 36.30
CA THR A 19 49.91 9.63 36.08
C THR A 19 48.67 8.75 35.85
N LEU A 20 48.75 7.44 36.03
CA LEU A 20 47.54 6.66 36.32
C LEU A 20 47.22 6.87 37.80
N ARG A 21 46.45 7.93 38.10
CA ARG A 21 45.89 8.11 39.44
C ARG A 21 45.19 6.80 39.82
N ARG A 22 45.63 6.15 40.91
CA ARG A 22 44.90 5.04 41.54
C ARG A 22 43.44 5.49 41.70
N GLY A 23 42.52 4.89 40.95
CA GLY A 23 41.09 5.25 40.95
C GLY A 23 40.55 5.95 39.69
N SER A 24 41.35 6.21 38.65
CA SER A 24 40.84 6.79 37.39
C SER A 24 40.35 5.70 36.43
N CYS A 25 39.08 5.79 36.00
CA CYS A 25 38.51 4.83 35.06
C CYS A 25 39.06 4.97 33.62
N PRO A 26 39.06 3.88 32.83
CA PRO A 26 39.48 3.92 31.43
C PRO A 26 38.53 4.77 30.58
N PRO A 27 38.99 5.29 29.42
CA PRO A 27 38.13 6.07 28.52
C PRO A 27 36.95 5.23 28.01
N ILE A 28 35.75 5.83 28.04
CA ILE A 28 34.53 5.21 27.52
C ILE A 28 34.53 5.32 26.00
N ASN A 29 34.49 4.18 25.30
CA ASN A 29 34.36 4.13 23.85
C ASN A 29 33.10 3.35 23.45
N ILE A 30 32.01 4.07 23.25
CA ILE A 30 30.72 3.51 22.79
C ILE A 30 30.43 4.11 21.42
N PRO A 31 30.46 3.32 20.33
CA PRO A 31 30.15 3.79 18.98
C PRO A 31 28.79 4.46 18.91
N HIS A 32 28.67 5.49 18.06
CA HIS A 32 27.42 6.23 17.84
C HIS A 32 26.79 6.82 19.11
N SER A 33 27.63 7.23 20.07
CA SER A 33 27.18 7.87 21.31
C SER A 33 27.90 9.19 21.57
N LYS A 34 27.29 10.02 22.42
CA LYS A 34 27.87 11.18 23.06
C LYS A 34 27.90 10.92 24.56
N VAL A 35 29.10 10.94 25.13
CA VAL A 35 29.34 10.76 26.57
C VAL A 35 29.55 12.13 27.21
N SER A 36 28.82 12.42 28.28
CA SER A 36 28.94 13.65 29.07
C SER A 36 29.20 13.29 30.52
N CYS A 37 30.35 13.70 31.07
CA CYS A 37 30.75 13.35 32.42
C CYS A 37 30.78 14.57 33.34
N GLU A 38 30.23 14.42 34.54
CA GLU A 38 30.37 15.36 35.66
C GLU A 38 31.54 14.87 36.54
N ASP A 39 32.56 15.72 36.70
CA ASP A 39 33.80 15.48 37.47
C ASP A 39 34.55 14.16 37.18
N ALA A 40 34.33 13.58 35.98
CA ALA A 40 34.86 12.28 35.55
C ALA A 40 34.43 11.08 36.43
N THR A 41 33.45 11.27 37.32
CA THR A 41 32.92 10.25 38.22
C THR A 41 31.58 9.71 37.76
N VAL A 42 30.69 10.55 37.24
CA VAL A 42 29.37 10.15 36.73
C VAL A 42 29.26 10.58 35.28
N CYS A 43 29.07 9.61 34.38
CA CYS A 43 28.96 9.84 32.96
C CYS A 43 27.59 9.42 32.44
N ALA A 44 26.92 10.33 31.75
CA ALA A 44 25.70 10.05 31.00
C ALA A 44 26.06 9.71 29.55
N VAL A 45 25.57 8.58 29.06
CA VAL A 45 25.70 8.16 27.67
C VAL A 45 24.38 8.43 26.96
N ARG A 46 24.42 9.19 25.86
CA ARG A 46 23.29 9.41 24.95
C ARG A 46 23.65 8.94 23.56
N CYS A 47 22.74 8.24 22.89
CA CYS A 47 22.98 7.85 21.51
C CYS A 47 22.89 9.05 20.55
N LEU A 48 23.65 9.00 19.46
CA LEU A 48 23.52 9.96 18.36
C LEU A 48 22.19 9.75 17.63
N ALA A 49 21.74 10.76 16.90
CA ALA A 49 20.52 10.68 16.11
C ALA A 49 20.53 9.46 15.18
N GLY A 50 19.40 8.74 15.11
CA GLY A 50 19.27 7.48 14.37
C GLY A 50 19.72 6.23 15.12
N TYR A 51 20.20 6.38 16.36
CA TYR A 51 20.57 5.27 17.24
C TYR A 51 19.81 5.38 18.57
N SER A 52 19.51 4.25 19.18
CA SER A 52 18.83 4.18 20.46
C SER A 52 19.49 3.17 21.39
N LEU A 53 19.36 3.41 22.69
CA LEU A 53 19.66 2.40 23.70
C LEU A 53 18.65 1.25 23.59
N ARG A 54 19.01 0.09 24.14
CA ARG A 54 18.05 -0.99 24.34
C ARG A 54 16.89 -0.50 25.23
N ASP A 55 15.68 -0.99 24.93
CA ASP A 55 14.43 -0.58 25.61
C ASP A 55 14.07 0.91 25.50
N SER A 56 14.59 1.62 24.49
CA SER A 56 14.26 3.02 24.20
C SER A 56 14.52 4.03 25.34
N LEU A 57 15.49 3.71 26.20
CA LEU A 57 15.97 4.66 27.21
C LEU A 57 16.62 5.89 26.56
N GLU A 58 16.40 7.07 27.14
CA GLU A 58 16.97 8.34 26.64
C GLU A 58 18.47 8.50 26.96
N SER A 59 18.90 7.96 28.09
CA SER A 59 20.30 7.98 28.51
C SER A 59 20.60 6.84 29.47
N ALA A 60 21.84 6.38 29.45
CA ALA A 60 22.37 5.41 30.40
C ALA A 60 23.42 6.07 31.32
N SER A 61 23.53 5.58 32.54
CA SER A 61 24.43 6.15 33.55
C SER A 61 25.57 5.19 33.90
N LEU A 62 26.79 5.73 33.86
CA LEU A 62 28.03 5.04 34.23
C LEU A 62 28.69 5.76 35.39
N VAL A 63 29.07 5.01 36.42
CA VAL A 63 29.72 5.56 37.62
C VAL A 63 31.11 4.94 37.77
N CYS A 64 32.12 5.79 37.86
CA CYS A 64 33.50 5.37 38.11
C CYS A 64 33.71 5.12 39.60
N VAL A 65 34.01 3.89 39.99
CA VAL A 65 34.31 3.50 41.38
C VAL A 65 35.63 2.75 41.39
N ASP A 66 36.62 3.27 42.11
CA ASP A 66 37.95 2.65 42.28
C ASP A 66 38.66 2.24 40.97
N GLY A 67 38.40 2.98 39.88
CA GLY A 67 38.98 2.72 38.55
C GLY A 67 38.20 1.75 37.67
N GLU A 68 37.01 1.30 38.11
CA GLU A 68 36.10 0.45 37.34
C GLU A 68 34.76 1.17 37.08
N TRP A 69 34.23 1.00 35.86
CA TRP A 69 32.91 1.50 35.51
C TRP A 69 31.82 0.57 36.05
N THR A 70 30.87 1.13 36.79
CA THR A 70 29.70 0.45 37.36
C THR A 70 28.40 1.10 36.85
N GLY A 71 27.26 0.44 37.04
CA GLY A 71 25.96 0.88 36.49
C GLY A 71 25.61 0.18 35.18
N ASP A 72 25.24 0.95 34.15
CA ASP A 72 24.79 0.44 32.85
C ASP A 72 25.98 0.00 31.96
N THR A 73 26.77 -0.97 32.39
CA THR A 73 28.04 -1.33 31.73
C THR A 73 27.87 -2.00 30.36
N ASN A 74 26.67 -2.50 30.03
CA ASN A 74 26.35 -3.17 28.76
C ASN A 74 25.64 -2.25 27.74
N VAL A 75 25.94 -0.95 27.78
CA VAL A 75 25.35 0.06 26.89
C VAL A 75 25.84 -0.12 25.46
N VAL A 76 24.88 -0.26 24.54
CA VAL A 76 25.12 -0.29 23.10
C VAL A 76 24.08 0.61 22.43
N CYS A 77 24.55 1.53 21.60
CA CYS A 77 23.70 2.33 20.73
C CYS A 77 23.45 1.52 19.45
N GLU A 78 22.24 0.97 19.33
CA GLU A 78 21.82 0.24 18.14
C GLU A 78 21.08 1.17 17.17
N PRO A 79 21.21 0.97 15.85
CA PRO A 79 20.44 1.76 14.89
C PRO A 79 18.94 1.52 15.08
N ILE A 80 18.17 2.60 15.02
CA ILE A 80 16.70 2.57 15.14
C ILE A 80 16.10 1.71 14.04
N ARG A 81 14.99 1.03 14.35
CA ARG A 81 14.28 0.12 13.42
C ARG A 81 12.95 0.75 13.02
N CYS A 82 12.78 1.06 11.74
CA CYS A 82 11.52 1.57 11.20
C CYS A 82 10.48 0.48 10.95
N GLY A 83 10.88 -0.79 10.90
CA GLY A 83 10.01 -1.88 10.45
C GLY A 83 9.73 -1.81 8.94
N LEU A 84 8.86 -2.68 8.43
CA LEU A 84 8.52 -2.66 7.00
C LEU A 84 7.67 -1.43 6.67
N PRO A 85 8.03 -0.64 5.64
CA PRO A 85 7.19 0.46 5.17
C PRO A 85 5.79 -0.02 4.80
N ARG A 86 4.78 0.80 5.04
CA ARG A 86 3.39 0.55 4.62
C ARG A 86 3.00 1.60 3.59
N ILE A 87 2.98 1.19 2.33
CA ILE A 87 2.60 2.02 1.19
C ILE A 87 1.39 1.35 0.53
N GLU A 88 0.30 2.12 0.39
CA GLU A 88 -0.95 1.60 -0.16
C GLU A 88 -0.77 1.07 -1.58
N HIS A 89 -1.42 -0.07 -1.84
CA HIS A 89 -1.35 -0.79 -3.10
C HIS A 89 0.06 -1.12 -3.63
N ALA A 90 1.08 -1.13 -2.76
CA ALA A 90 2.47 -1.40 -3.14
C ALA A 90 3.02 -2.72 -2.57
N ILE A 91 4.02 -3.26 -3.26
CA ILE A 91 4.88 -4.38 -2.83
C ILE A 91 6.22 -3.78 -2.45
N ILE A 92 6.69 -4.07 -1.23
CA ILE A 92 7.88 -3.45 -0.64
C ILE A 92 9.09 -4.36 -0.78
N HIS A 93 10.24 -3.78 -1.12
CA HIS A 93 11.53 -4.45 -1.29
C HIS A 93 12.59 -3.78 -0.40
N CYS A 94 13.09 -4.51 0.59
CA CYS A 94 14.08 -4.02 1.56
C CYS A 94 15.31 -4.93 1.60
N PRO A 95 16.18 -4.93 0.57
CA PRO A 95 17.29 -5.91 0.46
C PRO A 95 18.32 -5.79 1.59
N HIS A 96 18.44 -4.61 2.19
CA HIS A 96 19.43 -4.33 3.24
C HIS A 96 18.82 -4.28 4.65
N GLY A 97 17.50 -4.45 4.79
CA GLY A 97 16.77 -4.34 6.05
C GLY A 97 16.02 -3.02 6.22
N THR A 98 15.61 -2.74 7.46
CA THR A 98 14.67 -1.65 7.83
C THR A 98 15.20 -0.76 8.97
N ARG A 99 16.52 -0.68 9.13
CA ARG A 99 17.21 0.12 10.16
C ARG A 99 17.52 1.53 9.67
N TYR A 100 17.87 2.43 10.57
CA TYR A 100 18.26 3.81 10.28
C TYR A 100 19.19 3.93 9.07
N ASN A 101 18.90 4.88 8.18
CA ASN A 101 19.56 5.13 6.89
C ASN A 101 19.50 3.98 5.86
N GLN A 102 18.83 2.85 6.16
CA GLN A 102 18.57 1.84 5.16
C GLN A 102 17.43 2.28 4.24
N ARG A 103 17.48 1.78 3.00
CA ARG A 103 16.59 2.17 1.90
C ARG A 103 15.74 0.97 1.50
N CYS A 104 14.47 1.22 1.28
CA CYS A 104 13.55 0.29 0.66
C CYS A 104 12.97 0.90 -0.60
N THR A 105 12.72 0.08 -1.60
CA THR A 105 12.00 0.48 -2.80
C THR A 105 10.64 -0.20 -2.83
N PHE A 106 9.73 0.30 -3.67
CA PHE A 106 8.44 -0.35 -3.86
C PHE A 106 8.01 -0.41 -5.32
N THR A 107 7.19 -1.41 -5.61
CA THR A 107 6.56 -1.61 -6.92
C THR A 107 5.05 -1.69 -6.74
N CYS A 108 4.28 -1.15 -7.68
CA CYS A 108 2.83 -1.19 -7.59
C CYS A 108 2.28 -2.62 -7.77
N LYS A 109 1.25 -2.96 -7.00
CA LYS A 109 0.54 -4.23 -7.12
C LYS A 109 -0.17 -4.30 -8.48
N PRO A 110 -0.58 -5.51 -8.93
CA PRO A 110 -1.50 -5.63 -10.06
C PRO A 110 -2.72 -4.71 -9.90
N THR A 111 -3.29 -4.26 -11.02
CA THR A 111 -4.40 -3.28 -11.09
C THR A 111 -4.11 -1.91 -10.49
N THR A 112 -2.84 -1.56 -10.29
CA THR A 112 -2.41 -0.22 -9.92
C THR A 112 -1.26 0.26 -10.81
N VAL A 113 -1.11 1.58 -10.90
CA VAL A 113 -0.05 2.23 -11.68
C VAL A 113 0.76 3.16 -10.79
N MET A 114 2.07 3.22 -11.04
CA MET A 114 2.97 4.13 -10.35
C MET A 114 2.80 5.55 -10.90
N ILE A 115 2.49 6.49 -10.02
CA ILE A 115 2.48 7.91 -10.30
C ILE A 115 3.69 8.52 -9.62
N GLY A 116 4.53 9.25 -10.37
CA GLY A 116 5.84 9.72 -9.92
C GLY A 116 6.97 8.77 -10.34
N SER A 117 8.21 9.17 -10.05
CA SER A 117 9.42 8.41 -10.44
C SER A 117 10.25 7.92 -9.26
N GLU A 118 10.18 8.58 -8.11
CA GLU A 118 10.96 8.21 -6.93
C GLU A 118 10.18 7.23 -6.05
N ASN A 119 10.50 5.94 -6.21
CA ASN A 119 9.88 4.84 -5.50
C ASN A 119 10.72 4.32 -4.32
N GLU A 120 11.60 5.17 -3.78
CA GLU A 120 12.50 4.85 -2.68
C GLU A 120 12.05 5.55 -1.40
N VAL A 121 12.18 4.86 -0.27
CA VAL A 121 12.00 5.42 1.07
C VAL A 121 13.20 5.10 1.94
N VAL A 122 13.56 6.02 2.83
CA VAL A 122 14.72 5.94 3.73
C VAL A 122 14.25 5.93 5.18
N CYS A 123 14.80 5.03 6.00
CA CYS A 123 14.47 4.96 7.42
C CYS A 123 15.12 6.15 8.16
N GLY A 124 14.28 7.05 8.66
CA GLY A 124 14.68 8.26 9.34
C GLY A 124 15.12 8.03 10.78
N GLU A 125 15.68 9.09 11.38
CA GLU A 125 16.21 9.06 12.74
C GLU A 125 15.14 8.94 13.83
N ASN A 126 13.88 9.20 13.49
CA ASN A 126 12.72 9.06 14.37
C ASN A 126 12.05 7.68 14.26
N GLY A 127 12.62 6.74 13.49
CA GLY A 127 12.02 5.44 13.24
C GLY A 127 10.84 5.48 12.27
N LEU A 128 10.64 6.58 11.56
CA LEU A 128 9.67 6.68 10.47
C LEU A 128 10.38 6.64 9.12
N TRP A 129 9.70 6.08 8.13
CA TRP A 129 10.14 6.15 6.74
C TRP A 129 9.95 7.55 6.18
N SER A 130 10.86 7.99 5.31
CA SER A 130 10.66 9.19 4.50
C SER A 130 9.38 9.06 3.66
N LEU A 131 8.78 10.20 3.33
CA LEU A 131 7.63 10.22 2.42
C LEU A 131 8.12 9.92 1.01
N PRO A 132 7.54 8.93 0.30
CA PRO A 132 7.86 8.72 -1.10
C PRO A 132 7.23 9.83 -1.95
N GLU A 133 7.92 10.26 -3.01
CA GLU A 133 7.33 11.18 -3.99
C GLU A 133 6.48 10.43 -5.03
N ALA A 134 6.67 9.12 -5.18
CA ALA A 134 5.78 8.26 -5.95
C ALA A 134 4.72 7.57 -5.09
N PHE A 135 3.60 7.21 -5.71
CA PHE A 135 2.55 6.40 -5.08
C PHE A 135 1.87 5.48 -6.11
N CYS A 136 1.16 4.47 -5.61
CA CYS A 136 0.43 3.53 -6.45
C CYS A 136 -1.06 3.89 -6.46
N GLN A 137 -1.58 4.22 -7.64
CA GLN A 137 -2.99 4.56 -7.82
C GLN A 137 -3.73 3.38 -8.46
N MET A 138 -4.92 3.08 -7.96
CA MET A 138 -5.83 2.13 -8.59
C MET A 138 -6.16 2.54 -10.03
N ILE A 139 -6.37 1.55 -10.89
CA ILE A 139 -6.84 1.74 -12.26
C ILE A 139 -8.01 0.80 -12.53
N CYS A 140 -8.93 1.21 -13.39
CA CYS A 140 -10.02 0.35 -13.84
C CYS A 140 -9.64 -0.32 -15.16
N PRO A 141 -9.65 -1.67 -15.23
CA PRO A 141 -9.47 -2.41 -16.47
C PRO A 141 -10.59 -2.07 -17.48
N HIS A 142 -10.23 -1.97 -18.76
CA HIS A 142 -11.22 -1.74 -19.82
C HIS A 142 -12.16 -2.93 -19.98
N GLU A 143 -11.65 -4.15 -19.86
CA GLU A 143 -12.44 -5.39 -19.96
C GLU A 143 -13.58 -5.48 -18.94
N ASP A 144 -13.43 -4.83 -17.79
CA ASP A 144 -14.45 -4.82 -16.75
C ASP A 144 -15.70 -4.03 -17.17
N LEU A 145 -15.57 -3.07 -18.10
CA LEU A 145 -16.72 -2.37 -18.67
C LEU A 145 -17.68 -3.35 -19.36
N LEU A 146 -17.14 -4.38 -20.02
CA LEU A 146 -17.94 -5.36 -20.78
C LEU A 146 -18.84 -6.21 -19.88
N LYS A 147 -18.57 -6.27 -18.57
CA LYS A 147 -19.40 -6.96 -17.58
C LYS A 147 -20.72 -6.22 -17.29
N HIS A 148 -20.90 -4.99 -17.79
CA HIS A 148 -22.07 -4.15 -17.53
C HIS A 148 -23.18 -4.24 -18.62
N ASN A 149 -23.20 -5.27 -19.46
CA ASN A 149 -24.16 -5.42 -20.58
C ASN A 149 -24.16 -4.21 -21.54
N ILE A 150 -22.98 -3.75 -21.93
CA ILE A 150 -22.77 -2.60 -22.82
C ILE A 150 -22.24 -3.04 -24.19
N SER A 151 -22.41 -2.18 -25.18
CA SER A 151 -21.91 -2.38 -26.54
C SER A 151 -20.47 -1.84 -26.65
N GLU A 152 -19.50 -2.73 -26.90
CA GLU A 152 -18.07 -2.44 -26.93
C GLU A 152 -17.73 -1.36 -27.97
N GLU A 153 -18.36 -1.43 -29.14
CA GLU A 153 -18.15 -0.50 -30.25
C GLU A 153 -18.62 0.94 -29.96
N THR A 154 -19.36 1.15 -28.86
CA THR A 154 -19.87 2.47 -28.46
C THR A 154 -19.09 3.11 -27.31
N ILE A 155 -18.06 2.43 -26.76
CA ILE A 155 -17.34 2.91 -25.59
C ILE A 155 -16.45 4.10 -25.97
N VAL A 156 -16.71 5.24 -25.33
CA VAL A 156 -15.90 6.45 -25.43
C VAL A 156 -15.47 6.89 -24.05
N CYS A 157 -14.22 6.59 -23.71
CA CYS A 157 -13.56 7.02 -22.48
C CYS A 157 -12.78 8.30 -22.72
N LYS A 158 -13.01 9.33 -21.89
CA LYS A 158 -12.25 10.58 -21.94
C LYS A 158 -11.34 10.67 -20.72
N SER A 159 -10.03 10.70 -20.95
CA SER A 159 -9.03 11.01 -19.94
C SER A 159 -7.97 11.92 -20.54
N THR A 160 -7.56 12.93 -19.80
CA THR A 160 -6.44 13.82 -20.14
C THR A 160 -5.16 13.42 -19.42
N LEU A 161 -5.22 12.34 -18.63
CA LEU A 161 -4.09 11.89 -17.82
C LEU A 161 -3.10 11.13 -18.70
N PRO A 162 -1.79 11.42 -18.61
CA PRO A 162 -0.79 10.91 -19.54
C PRO A 162 -0.56 9.39 -19.43
N TYR A 163 -0.91 8.79 -18.30
CA TYR A 163 -0.80 7.35 -18.05
C TYR A 163 -2.08 6.58 -18.37
N ALA A 164 -3.11 7.25 -18.90
CA ALA A 164 -4.30 6.58 -19.39
C ALA A 164 -3.97 5.78 -20.66
N THR A 165 -4.39 4.52 -20.71
CA THR A 165 -4.21 3.66 -21.89
C THR A 165 -5.56 3.16 -22.37
N GLN A 166 -5.60 2.51 -23.54
CA GLN A 166 -6.84 1.88 -24.03
C GLN A 166 -7.32 0.76 -23.09
N GLN A 167 -6.39 0.03 -22.47
CA GLN A 167 -6.68 -1.14 -21.64
C GLN A 167 -6.88 -0.81 -20.16
N SER A 168 -6.39 0.34 -19.69
CA SER A 168 -6.42 0.71 -18.27
C SER A 168 -6.71 2.19 -18.10
N HIS A 169 -7.73 2.48 -17.30
CA HIS A 169 -8.29 3.81 -17.12
C HIS A 169 -7.98 4.32 -15.72
N PRO A 170 -7.39 5.53 -15.58
CA PRO A 170 -7.17 6.15 -14.28
C PRO A 170 -8.47 6.37 -13.50
N VAL A 171 -8.36 6.45 -12.17
CA VAL A 171 -9.44 6.95 -11.31
C VAL A 171 -9.99 8.25 -11.86
N SER A 172 -11.30 8.46 -11.73
CA SER A 172 -12.08 9.58 -12.29
C SER A 172 -12.27 9.58 -13.80
N THR A 173 -11.70 8.62 -14.55
CA THR A 173 -12.00 8.49 -15.98
C THR A 173 -13.48 8.24 -16.19
N VAL A 174 -14.07 8.99 -17.12
CA VAL A 174 -15.50 8.89 -17.44
C VAL A 174 -15.66 8.29 -18.82
N CYS A 175 -16.30 7.12 -18.88
CA CYS A 175 -16.68 6.45 -20.09
C CYS A 175 -18.16 6.66 -20.38
N ARG A 176 -18.49 6.97 -21.64
CA ARG A 176 -19.85 7.05 -22.16
C ARG A 176 -20.04 5.94 -23.18
N MET A 177 -21.16 5.24 -23.11
CA MET A 177 -21.44 4.08 -23.96
C MET A 177 -22.95 3.86 -24.09
N ASN A 178 -23.34 2.89 -24.91
CA ASN A 178 -24.70 2.41 -25.01
C ASN A 178 -24.83 1.02 -24.37
N CYS A 179 -25.99 0.73 -23.79
CA CYS A 179 -26.38 -0.63 -23.44
C CYS A 179 -26.41 -1.52 -24.69
N LEU A 180 -26.20 -2.83 -24.48
CA LEU A 180 -26.39 -3.84 -25.51
C LEU A 180 -27.81 -3.77 -26.10
N ARG A 181 -27.98 -4.36 -27.29
CA ARG A 181 -29.30 -4.54 -27.87
C ARG A 181 -30.19 -5.32 -26.90
N HIS A 182 -31.44 -4.87 -26.76
CA HIS A 182 -32.43 -5.42 -25.81
C HIS A 182 -32.17 -5.08 -24.34
N TYR A 183 -31.26 -4.14 -24.05
CA TYR A 183 -31.06 -3.56 -22.73
C TYR A 183 -31.36 -2.06 -22.73
N HIS A 184 -31.74 -1.53 -21.57
CA HIS A 184 -31.95 -0.11 -21.32
C HIS A 184 -31.36 0.27 -19.97
N VAL A 185 -31.11 1.56 -19.77
CA VAL A 185 -30.60 2.07 -18.51
C VAL A 185 -31.69 2.03 -17.44
N ALA A 186 -31.38 1.44 -16.29
CA ALA A 186 -32.31 1.26 -15.17
C ALA A 186 -33.22 2.47 -14.97
N GLN A 187 -34.53 2.22 -14.84
CA GLN A 187 -35.55 3.24 -14.56
C GLN A 187 -35.76 4.28 -15.68
N THR A 188 -35.21 4.05 -16.88
CA THR A 188 -35.39 4.95 -18.04
C THR A 188 -35.64 4.14 -19.32
N SER A 189 -35.99 4.78 -20.44
CA SER A 189 -36.04 4.14 -21.76
C SER A 189 -34.78 4.42 -22.60
N HIS A 190 -33.78 5.07 -22.01
CA HIS A 190 -32.55 5.43 -22.71
C HIS A 190 -31.56 4.27 -22.77
N THR A 191 -30.76 4.23 -23.81
CA THR A 191 -29.67 3.25 -23.97
C THR A 191 -28.31 3.83 -23.60
N LYS A 192 -28.16 5.17 -23.59
CA LYS A 192 -26.91 5.86 -23.25
C LYS A 192 -26.69 5.87 -21.75
N LEU A 193 -25.52 5.40 -21.31
CA LEU A 193 -25.09 5.47 -19.91
C LEU A 193 -23.69 6.05 -19.75
N ARG A 194 -23.36 6.35 -18.50
CA ARG A 194 -22.05 6.84 -18.07
C ARG A 194 -21.55 6.00 -16.91
N LEU A 195 -20.33 5.51 -17.03
CA LEU A 195 -19.57 4.86 -15.96
C LEU A 195 -18.34 5.68 -15.62
N THR A 196 -17.96 5.67 -14.35
CA THR A 196 -16.82 6.40 -13.82
C THR A 196 -15.92 5.42 -13.07
N CYS A 197 -14.61 5.50 -13.31
CA CYS A 197 -13.64 4.72 -12.57
C CYS A 197 -13.50 5.28 -11.13
N SER A 198 -13.81 4.48 -10.13
CA SER A 198 -13.76 4.86 -8.71
C SER A 198 -12.35 4.79 -8.14
N GLU A 199 -12.17 5.31 -6.92
CA GLU A 199 -10.91 5.23 -6.15
C GLU A 199 -10.52 3.77 -5.84
N ASP A 200 -11.51 2.87 -5.73
CA ASP A 200 -11.29 1.44 -5.50
C ASP A 200 -10.95 0.66 -6.79
N GLY A 201 -10.79 1.34 -7.93
CA GLY A 201 -10.52 0.69 -9.21
C GLY A 201 -11.73 -0.05 -9.78
N LEU A 202 -12.95 0.39 -9.47
CA LEU A 202 -14.19 -0.21 -9.96
C LEU A 202 -14.97 0.76 -10.84
N TRP A 203 -15.64 0.23 -11.87
CA TRP A 203 -16.58 1.02 -12.67
C TRP A 203 -17.91 1.20 -11.93
N ILE A 204 -18.22 2.45 -11.59
CA ILE A 204 -19.45 2.82 -10.90
C ILE A 204 -20.33 3.72 -11.76
N GLY A 205 -21.64 3.60 -11.64
CA GLY A 205 -22.59 4.43 -12.37
C GLY A 205 -23.91 3.73 -12.63
N GLN A 206 -24.55 4.08 -13.74
CA GLN A 206 -25.83 3.51 -14.13
C GLN A 206 -25.64 2.07 -14.65
N SER A 207 -26.69 1.24 -14.55
CA SER A 207 -26.64 -0.15 -14.98
C SER A 207 -27.68 -0.47 -16.06
N CYS A 208 -27.27 -1.30 -17.01
CA CYS A 208 -28.13 -1.78 -18.10
C CYS A 208 -28.95 -2.99 -17.63
N HIS A 209 -30.27 -2.87 -17.75
CA HIS A 209 -31.23 -3.91 -17.44
C HIS A 209 -31.88 -4.43 -18.73
N PRO A 210 -32.22 -5.73 -18.78
CA PRO A 210 -32.91 -6.28 -19.92
C PRO A 210 -34.27 -5.60 -20.10
N ILE A 211 -34.66 -5.32 -21.34
CA ILE A 211 -36.00 -4.84 -21.66
C ILE A 211 -36.99 -5.99 -21.41
N THR A 212 -38.03 -5.71 -20.64
CA THR A 212 -39.08 -6.67 -20.29
C THR A 212 -40.45 -6.19 -20.75
N CYS A 213 -41.30 -7.12 -21.16
CA CYS A 213 -42.71 -6.84 -21.40
C CYS A 213 -43.48 -6.76 -20.07
N PRO A 214 -44.60 -6.01 -20.02
CA PRO A 214 -45.49 -6.05 -18.86
C PRO A 214 -45.95 -7.50 -18.60
N PRO A 215 -45.95 -7.94 -17.33
CA PRO A 215 -46.47 -9.26 -17.00
C PRO A 215 -47.95 -9.36 -17.41
N PRO A 216 -48.42 -10.54 -17.86
CA PRO A 216 -49.84 -10.79 -18.10
C PRO A 216 -50.69 -10.45 -16.86
N LYS A 217 -51.97 -10.15 -17.08
CA LYS A 217 -52.91 -9.90 -15.97
C LYS A 217 -52.85 -11.06 -14.96
N VAL A 218 -53.00 -10.73 -13.68
CA VAL A 218 -52.88 -11.69 -12.56
C VAL A 218 -53.75 -12.94 -12.71
N VAL A 219 -54.87 -12.86 -13.42
CA VAL A 219 -55.78 -13.99 -13.71
C VAL A 219 -55.10 -15.10 -14.51
N TYR A 220 -54.05 -14.78 -15.28
CA TYR A 220 -53.30 -15.75 -16.08
C TYR A 220 -52.07 -16.31 -15.36
N VAL A 221 -51.79 -15.88 -14.12
CA VAL A 221 -50.64 -16.40 -13.36
C VAL A 221 -50.83 -17.89 -13.11
N GLY A 222 -49.82 -18.68 -13.44
CA GLY A 222 -49.86 -20.16 -13.39
C GLY A 222 -50.36 -20.82 -14.67
N LEU A 223 -50.90 -20.05 -15.63
CA LEU A 223 -51.37 -20.56 -16.94
C LEU A 223 -50.35 -20.37 -18.06
N TYR A 224 -49.17 -19.81 -17.77
CA TYR A 224 -48.08 -19.68 -18.74
C TYR A 224 -46.76 -20.08 -18.11
N ASN A 225 -45.85 -20.60 -18.95
CA ASN A 225 -44.47 -20.85 -18.58
C ASN A 225 -43.55 -20.18 -19.61
N CYS A 226 -42.68 -19.29 -19.15
CA CYS A 226 -41.74 -18.54 -19.99
C CYS A 226 -40.31 -19.01 -19.76
N SER A 227 -39.55 -19.15 -20.84
CA SER A 227 -38.18 -19.65 -20.79
C SER A 227 -37.22 -18.75 -19.98
N ASN A 228 -37.40 -17.42 -20.02
CA ASN A 228 -36.54 -16.46 -19.33
C ASN A 228 -37.34 -15.25 -18.81
N GLY A 229 -38.41 -15.54 -18.07
CA GLY A 229 -39.33 -14.51 -17.58
C GLY A 229 -39.99 -13.73 -18.73
N PHE A 230 -40.18 -12.42 -18.54
CA PHE A 230 -40.77 -11.52 -19.54
C PHE A 230 -39.74 -10.73 -20.34
N VAL A 231 -38.48 -11.18 -20.37
CA VAL A 231 -37.41 -10.52 -21.13
C VAL A 231 -37.66 -10.73 -22.63
N ILE A 232 -37.36 -9.72 -23.45
CA ILE A 232 -37.43 -9.85 -24.91
C ILE A 232 -36.57 -11.04 -25.38
N GLY A 233 -37.11 -11.83 -26.31
CA GLY A 233 -36.56 -13.09 -26.78
C GLY A 233 -37.05 -14.31 -26.00
N SER A 234 -37.80 -14.12 -24.92
CA SER A 234 -38.39 -15.24 -24.18
C SER A 234 -39.55 -15.86 -24.94
N ARG A 235 -39.64 -17.19 -24.84
CA ARG A 235 -40.75 -17.98 -25.36
C ARG A 235 -41.68 -18.34 -24.21
N CYS A 236 -42.91 -17.82 -24.25
CA CYS A 236 -43.95 -18.10 -23.28
C CYS A 236 -44.97 -19.06 -23.87
N VAL A 237 -45.21 -20.17 -23.19
CA VAL A 237 -46.18 -21.20 -23.59
C VAL A 237 -47.36 -21.15 -22.64
N PHE A 238 -48.56 -20.93 -23.16
CA PHE A 238 -49.79 -20.96 -22.37
C PHE A 238 -50.33 -22.39 -22.26
N ARG A 239 -50.88 -22.74 -21.10
CA ARG A 239 -51.56 -24.02 -20.83
C ARG A 239 -52.93 -23.72 -20.26
N CYS A 240 -53.97 -24.21 -20.92
CA CYS A 240 -55.34 -24.10 -20.45
C CYS A 240 -55.65 -25.30 -19.54
N PRO A 241 -56.35 -25.11 -18.40
CA PRO A 241 -56.68 -26.21 -17.49
C PRO A 241 -57.57 -27.29 -18.13
N ASP A 242 -58.45 -26.86 -19.05
CA ASP A 242 -59.52 -27.70 -19.58
C ASP A 242 -59.16 -28.43 -20.89
N THR A 243 -57.93 -28.27 -21.41
CA THR A 243 -57.49 -28.98 -22.61
C THR A 243 -56.04 -29.48 -22.46
N PRO A 244 -55.74 -30.75 -22.79
CA PRO A 244 -54.38 -31.28 -22.80
C PRO A 244 -53.51 -30.75 -23.95
N GLN A 245 -54.01 -29.78 -24.73
CA GLN A 245 -53.29 -29.19 -25.84
C GLN A 245 -52.35 -28.10 -25.34
N VAL A 246 -51.11 -28.13 -25.84
CA VAL A 246 -50.16 -27.02 -25.67
C VAL A 246 -50.79 -25.79 -26.33
N GLY A 247 -51.10 -24.78 -25.52
CA GLY A 247 -51.69 -23.54 -25.98
C GLY A 247 -50.72 -22.72 -26.86
N PRO A 248 -51.15 -21.54 -27.32
CA PRO A 248 -50.35 -20.72 -28.21
C PRO A 248 -48.98 -20.41 -27.60
N ILE A 249 -47.96 -20.54 -28.44
CA ILE A 249 -46.59 -20.12 -28.13
C ILE A 249 -46.47 -18.65 -28.50
N ILE A 250 -46.17 -17.82 -27.51
CA ILE A 250 -45.91 -16.39 -27.72
C ILE A 250 -44.40 -16.18 -27.59
N ASN A 251 -43.79 -15.66 -28.65
CA ASN A 251 -42.42 -15.17 -28.61
C ASN A 251 -42.47 -13.68 -28.27
N LEU A 252 -41.79 -13.26 -27.21
CA LEU A 252 -41.68 -11.84 -26.88
C LEU A 252 -40.69 -11.20 -27.84
N THR A 253 -41.18 -10.54 -28.88
CA THR A 253 -40.39 -9.83 -29.90
C THR A 253 -40.63 -8.32 -29.83
N PHE A 254 -39.83 -7.55 -30.56
CA PHE A 254 -40.11 -6.14 -30.85
C PHE A 254 -41.30 -5.99 -31.80
#